data_AF-A0A1Y2THF4-F1
#
_entry.id   AF-A0A1Y2THF4-F1
#
_cell.length_a   1.000
_cell.length_b   1.000
_cell.length_c   1.000
_cell.angle_alpha   90.00
_cell.angle_beta   90.00
_cell.angle_gamma   90.00
#
_symmetry.space_group_name_H-M   'P 1'
#
loop_
_entity.id
_entity.type
_entity.pdbx_description
1 polymer ?
#
loop_
_entity_poly.entity_id
_entity_poly.type
_entity_poly.pdbx_seq_one_letter_code
_entity_poly.pdbx_strand_id
1 'polypeptide(L)'
;MVDISQLPDLSGLLVTADNPARADLSQMDYERCAALHNYLVQYAWVSEGHPPASLPSNNTFYTAHGAAAEDLRPRLHPSLASFLATAMMPPLGGPPFFFWVNGLSDLDFFFADQVTELYDEPEDSVVCLYFPNVGQGGEFGGGLFYHQGYHRAAVFMHMDDYGYALPVEKHQSLWHPLETILSNWIDLIHLGKITASPRDTPALFGSEKIGPWEWRPYSEAQVTTCVGAWDRLCNAIEARVLPFLQLPLTGTTAGEVEFEPLVAPSVLDAASVPNPCFARSFLSRARRPQFRCIAPGLLLPPKDASGFTALQRLTRLPRDPQAIPPICLFPAERANLKANLTGSSSPFCKDFRATSTNSRVPSRVPAGVYSESVERNAYDNAEEGFRLLLPYVLGGDANYPSIGARKSDGSYVTTGSAVELFQHGYKPFGGDYHRPQRLERLFDHWRMLVDEGIWLLAPIWPQGLEGTIDTFKEADTWQWRDYAIPPTCLDPESSRQREFSNQHSIMTMGGSSPSSHPRKFLRTLRSRAEIITSDGDDYSERLCDTEFDSQGEVNMILLKSRRYQATSRPPGL
;
A
#
# COMPACT_ATOMS: atom_id res chain seq x y z
N MET A 1 -4.24 -27.38 -7.28
CA MET A 1 -4.78 -26.73 -6.08
C MET A 1 -4.11 -27.42 -4.91
N VAL A 2 -3.37 -26.69 -4.08
CA VAL A 2 -2.55 -27.25 -2.99
C VAL A 2 -3.46 -27.87 -1.94
N ASP A 3 -3.14 -29.08 -1.48
CA ASP A 3 -3.88 -29.73 -0.39
C ASP A 3 -3.49 -29.08 0.95
N ILE A 4 -4.14 -27.95 1.25
CA ILE A 4 -3.93 -27.17 2.47
C ILE A 4 -4.35 -27.91 3.75
N SER A 5 -5.02 -29.07 3.65
CA SER A 5 -5.38 -29.89 4.81
C SER A 5 -4.17 -30.48 5.54
N GLN A 6 -2.99 -30.42 4.91
CA GLN A 6 -1.72 -30.90 5.46
C GLN A 6 -0.99 -29.81 6.27
N LEU A 7 -1.50 -28.58 6.29
CA LEU A 7 -0.91 -27.46 7.03
C LEU A 7 -1.54 -27.32 8.42
N PRO A 8 -0.79 -26.82 9.41
CA PRO A 8 -1.31 -26.61 10.76
C PRO A 8 -2.42 -25.55 10.78
N ASP A 9 -3.42 -25.76 11.64
CA ASP A 9 -4.49 -24.78 11.88
C ASP A 9 -3.93 -23.55 12.62
N LEU A 10 -4.16 -22.37 12.04
CA LEU A 10 -3.70 -21.09 12.55
C LEU A 10 -4.82 -20.21 13.11
N SER A 11 -6.08 -20.68 13.10
CA SER A 11 -7.24 -19.85 13.46
C SER A 11 -7.11 -19.19 14.85
N GLY A 12 -6.48 -19.87 15.81
CA GLY A 12 -6.20 -19.33 17.15
C GLY A 12 -4.93 -18.46 17.27
N LEU A 13 -4.14 -18.31 16.20
CA LEU A 13 -2.85 -17.62 16.21
C LEU A 13 -2.82 -16.37 15.34
N LEU A 14 -3.72 -16.23 14.36
CA LEU A 14 -3.79 -15.00 13.55
C LEU A 14 -4.16 -13.79 14.40
N VAL A 15 -3.50 -12.67 14.15
CA VAL A 15 -3.86 -11.39 14.76
C VAL A 15 -5.16 -10.91 14.15
N THR A 16 -6.20 -10.86 14.98
CA THR A 16 -7.54 -10.38 14.61
C THR A 16 -8.05 -9.41 15.67
N ALA A 17 -9.21 -8.79 15.47
CA ALA A 17 -9.82 -7.94 16.50
C ALA A 17 -10.15 -8.74 17.78
N ASP A 18 -10.52 -10.02 17.62
CA ASP A 18 -10.84 -10.93 18.73
C ASP A 18 -9.60 -11.62 19.32
N ASN A 19 -8.46 -11.59 18.61
CA ASN A 19 -7.18 -12.14 19.03
C ASN A 19 -6.04 -11.16 18.72
N PRO A 20 -6.00 -10.00 19.41
CA PRO A 20 -5.07 -8.93 19.09
C PRO A 20 -3.61 -9.35 19.32
N ALA A 21 -2.68 -8.57 18.78
CA ALA A 21 -1.27 -8.71 19.10
C ALA A 21 -1.04 -8.45 20.60
N ARG A 22 -0.09 -9.16 21.20
CA ARG A 22 0.12 -9.10 22.65
C ARG A 22 0.92 -7.87 23.04
N ALA A 23 0.20 -6.78 23.27
CA ALA A 23 0.77 -5.50 23.71
C ALA A 23 1.14 -5.48 25.22
N ASP A 24 0.73 -6.49 25.98
CA ASP A 24 1.04 -6.66 27.40
C ASP A 24 2.45 -7.21 27.65
N LEU A 25 3.10 -7.75 26.62
CA LEU A 25 4.44 -8.28 26.72
C LEU A 25 5.48 -7.17 26.54
N SER A 26 6.42 -7.09 27.47
CA SER A 26 7.66 -6.31 27.31
C SER A 26 8.70 -7.06 26.46
N GLN A 27 8.26 -7.90 25.52
CA GLN A 27 9.10 -8.77 24.69
C GLN A 27 8.31 -9.26 23.46
N MET A 28 9.02 -9.86 22.49
CA MET A 28 8.39 -10.55 21.36
C MET A 28 7.61 -11.79 21.82
N ASP A 29 6.41 -11.99 21.29
CA ASP A 29 5.67 -13.25 21.41
C ASP A 29 6.27 -14.33 20.49
N TYR A 30 7.47 -14.80 20.84
CA TYR A 30 8.29 -15.61 19.93
C TYR A 30 7.61 -16.92 19.52
N GLU A 31 6.77 -17.51 20.37
CA GLU A 31 6.05 -18.75 20.07
C GLU A 31 5.02 -18.52 18.96
N ARG A 32 4.23 -17.45 19.08
CA ARG A 32 3.25 -17.04 18.08
C ARG A 32 3.94 -16.66 16.76
N CYS A 33 5.00 -15.85 16.83
CA CYS A 33 5.78 -15.47 15.66
C CYS A 33 6.39 -16.68 14.96
N ALA A 34 7.00 -17.61 15.69
CA ALA A 34 7.60 -18.82 15.13
C ALA A 34 6.54 -19.73 14.48
N ALA A 35 5.37 -19.89 15.09
CA ALA A 35 4.28 -20.67 14.51
C ALA A 35 3.78 -20.07 13.18
N LEU A 36 3.55 -18.75 13.12
CA LEU A 36 3.15 -18.06 11.90
C LEU A 36 4.23 -18.12 10.81
N HIS A 37 5.50 -17.94 11.18
CA HIS A 37 6.63 -18.08 10.26
C HIS A 37 6.73 -19.51 9.70
N ASN A 38 6.66 -20.52 10.58
CA ASN A 38 6.76 -21.93 10.18
C ASN A 38 5.62 -22.34 9.25
N TYR A 39 4.42 -21.81 9.45
CA TYR A 39 3.32 -22.00 8.51
C TYR A 39 3.65 -21.45 7.12
N LEU A 40 4.16 -20.23 7.02
CA LEU A 40 4.54 -19.63 5.72
C LEU A 40 5.61 -20.46 5.01
N VAL A 41 6.62 -20.95 5.74
CA VAL A 41 7.65 -21.87 5.20
C VAL A 41 7.01 -23.15 4.65
N GLN A 42 6.15 -23.80 5.44
CA GLN A 42 5.48 -25.04 5.03
C GLN A 42 4.55 -24.81 3.83
N TYR A 43 3.81 -23.70 3.84
CA TYR A 43 2.92 -23.31 2.74
C TYR A 43 3.71 -23.14 1.44
N ALA A 44 4.83 -22.41 1.47
CA ALA A 44 5.70 -22.22 0.30
C ALA A 44 6.26 -23.55 -0.21
N TRP A 45 6.76 -24.39 0.70
CA TRP A 45 7.36 -25.69 0.39
C TRP A 45 6.40 -26.64 -0.31
N VAL A 46 5.21 -26.82 0.27
CA VAL A 46 4.19 -27.70 -0.29
C VAL A 46 3.63 -27.13 -1.59
N SER A 47 3.47 -25.80 -1.68
CA SER A 47 2.96 -25.15 -2.89
C SER A 47 3.93 -25.23 -4.08
N GLU A 48 5.23 -25.31 -3.81
CA GLU A 48 6.26 -25.56 -4.82
C GLU A 48 6.23 -27.03 -5.34
N GLY A 49 5.45 -27.90 -4.69
CA GLY A 49 5.28 -29.31 -5.06
C GLY A 49 6.18 -30.26 -4.28
N HIS A 50 6.85 -29.80 -3.23
CA HIS A 50 7.64 -30.67 -2.37
C HIS A 50 6.76 -31.41 -1.34
N PRO A 51 7.06 -32.67 -1.00
CA PRO A 51 6.37 -33.38 0.07
C PRO A 51 6.57 -32.67 1.43
N PRO A 52 5.54 -32.55 2.28
CA PRO A 52 5.72 -31.93 3.60
C PRO A 52 6.79 -32.62 4.46
N ALA A 53 6.87 -33.95 4.38
CA ALA A 53 7.82 -34.75 5.15
C ALA A 53 9.29 -34.56 4.73
N SER A 54 9.58 -33.92 3.59
CA SER A 54 10.95 -33.63 3.17
C SER A 54 11.48 -32.31 3.73
N LEU A 55 10.63 -31.49 4.37
CA LEU A 55 11.07 -30.27 5.03
C LEU A 55 11.77 -30.61 6.35
N PRO A 56 13.07 -30.25 6.53
CA PRO A 56 13.78 -30.57 7.76
C PRO A 56 13.26 -29.74 8.94
N SER A 57 12.52 -30.38 9.85
CA SER A 57 11.91 -29.70 11.00
C SER A 57 12.90 -29.11 12.00
N ASN A 58 14.13 -29.63 12.01
CA ASN A 58 15.16 -29.25 12.97
C ASN A 58 16.14 -28.23 12.41
N ASN A 59 15.96 -27.79 11.15
CA ASN A 59 16.81 -26.77 10.56
C ASN A 59 16.30 -25.38 10.96
N THR A 60 17.10 -24.66 11.71
CA THR A 60 16.85 -23.34 12.29
C THR A 60 18.06 -22.44 12.04
N PHE A 61 17.99 -21.17 12.43
CA PHE A 61 19.09 -20.22 12.28
C PHE A 61 20.40 -20.72 12.90
N TYR A 62 20.35 -21.18 14.16
CA TYR A 62 21.55 -21.66 14.85
C TYR A 62 22.09 -22.98 14.30
N THR A 63 21.22 -23.88 13.83
CA THR A 63 21.72 -25.14 13.23
C THR A 63 22.28 -24.93 11.83
N ALA A 64 21.74 -23.97 11.07
CA ALA A 64 22.19 -23.66 9.72
C ALA A 64 23.55 -22.93 9.73
N HIS A 65 23.76 -22.00 10.66
CA HIS A 65 24.95 -21.15 10.72
C HIS A 65 25.97 -21.57 11.81
N GLY A 66 25.60 -22.46 12.73
CA GLY A 66 26.49 -23.04 13.73
C GLY A 66 27.09 -22.01 14.68
N ALA A 67 28.39 -22.16 14.97
CA ALA A 67 29.11 -21.32 15.93
C ALA A 67 29.02 -19.82 15.63
N ALA A 68 29.01 -19.43 14.35
CA ALA A 68 28.95 -18.04 13.95
C ALA A 68 27.60 -17.38 14.32
N ALA A 69 26.49 -18.13 14.32
CA ALA A 69 25.21 -17.63 14.85
C ALA A 69 25.20 -17.58 16.38
N GLU A 70 25.85 -18.53 17.06
CA GLU A 70 25.99 -18.51 18.52
C GLU A 70 26.79 -17.30 19.01
N ASP A 71 27.79 -16.86 18.25
CA ASP A 71 28.57 -15.64 18.54
C ASP A 71 27.71 -14.37 18.51
N LEU A 72 26.59 -14.36 17.79
CA LEU A 72 25.64 -13.24 17.78
C LEU A 72 24.69 -13.25 18.99
N ARG A 73 24.48 -14.40 19.64
CA ARG A 73 23.49 -14.56 20.73
C ARG A 73 23.62 -13.51 21.85
N PRO A 74 24.82 -13.08 22.29
CA PRO A 74 24.97 -12.04 23.33
C PRO A 74 24.43 -10.65 22.93
N ARG A 75 24.34 -10.36 21.63
CA ARG A 75 23.83 -9.09 21.07
C ARG A 75 22.30 -9.11 20.87
N LEU A 76 21.67 -10.28 21.02
CA LEU A 76 20.24 -10.46 20.77
C LEU A 76 19.44 -10.40 22.06
N HIS A 77 18.26 -9.76 21.97
CA HIS A 77 17.25 -9.87 23.00
C HIS A 77 16.83 -11.35 23.16
N PRO A 78 16.65 -11.86 24.40
CA PRO A 78 16.34 -13.27 24.63
C PRO A 78 15.14 -13.79 23.84
N SER A 79 14.08 -12.99 23.69
CA SER A 79 12.90 -13.39 22.91
C SER A 79 13.19 -13.55 21.42
N LEU A 80 14.06 -12.71 20.84
CA LEU A 80 14.48 -12.83 19.43
C LEU A 80 15.39 -14.05 19.25
N ALA A 81 16.29 -14.32 20.19
CA ALA A 81 17.11 -15.52 20.17
C ALA A 81 16.24 -16.81 20.27
N SER A 82 15.19 -16.80 21.10
CA SER A 82 14.22 -17.91 21.17
C SER A 82 13.42 -18.08 19.87
N PHE A 83 13.03 -16.98 19.22
CA PHE A 83 12.41 -17.02 17.91
C PHE A 83 13.33 -17.68 16.87
N LEU A 84 14.58 -17.23 16.74
CA LEU A 84 15.56 -17.79 15.79
C LEU A 84 15.90 -19.26 16.05
N ALA A 85 15.81 -19.71 17.30
CA ALA A 85 15.98 -21.11 17.68
C ALA A 85 14.79 -22.00 17.34
N THR A 86 13.64 -21.41 17.00
CA THR A 86 12.38 -22.13 16.72
C THR A 86 11.93 -21.97 15.26
N ALA A 87 12.30 -20.87 14.62
CA ALA A 87 11.97 -20.56 13.23
C ALA A 87 12.64 -21.55 12.27
N MET A 88 11.83 -22.21 11.44
CA MET A 88 12.26 -23.17 10.43
C MET A 88 13.00 -22.46 9.29
N MET A 89 14.15 -23.02 8.90
CA MET A 89 14.85 -22.59 7.70
C MET A 89 14.72 -23.66 6.60
N PRO A 90 14.17 -23.31 5.43
CA PRO A 90 14.24 -24.18 4.25
C PRO A 90 15.69 -24.58 3.95
N PRO A 91 15.92 -25.76 3.34
CA PRO A 91 17.25 -26.12 2.86
C PRO A 91 17.76 -25.11 1.82
N LEU A 92 19.07 -25.04 1.65
CA LEU A 92 19.70 -24.15 0.68
C LEU A 92 19.14 -24.38 -0.73
N GLY A 93 18.71 -23.30 -1.40
CA GLY A 93 18.00 -23.36 -2.68
C GLY A 93 16.50 -23.66 -2.58
N GLY A 94 15.93 -23.68 -1.38
CA GLY A 94 14.49 -23.72 -1.15
C GLY A 94 13.75 -22.49 -1.71
N PRO A 95 12.40 -22.52 -1.69
CA PRO A 95 11.61 -21.37 -2.15
C PRO A 95 11.85 -20.14 -1.27
N PRO A 96 11.78 -18.92 -1.84
CA PRO A 96 11.75 -17.68 -1.06
C PRO A 96 10.66 -17.72 0.01
N PHE A 97 10.91 -17.10 1.16
CA PHE A 97 10.02 -17.14 2.32
C PHE A 97 8.64 -16.54 2.06
N PHE A 98 8.59 -15.39 1.39
CA PHE A 98 7.36 -14.72 1.00
C PHE A 98 7.58 -13.86 -0.24
N PHE A 99 6.53 -13.22 -0.78
CA PHE A 99 6.63 -12.41 -2.00
C PHE A 99 7.66 -11.27 -1.87
N TRP A 100 7.78 -10.62 -0.70
CA TRP A 100 8.69 -9.48 -0.50
C TRP A 100 10.08 -9.86 0.02
N VAL A 101 10.19 -11.01 0.69
CA VAL A 101 11.39 -11.37 1.45
C VAL A 101 11.83 -12.80 1.15
N ASN A 102 13.15 -12.97 1.03
CA ASN A 102 13.77 -14.23 0.64
C ASN A 102 13.83 -15.23 1.79
N GLY A 103 14.09 -14.76 3.01
CA GLY A 103 14.31 -15.62 4.16
C GLY A 103 14.92 -14.84 5.32
N LEU A 104 15.23 -15.54 6.42
CA LEU A 104 16.00 -14.94 7.51
C LEU A 104 17.35 -14.45 6.96
N SER A 105 17.77 -13.25 7.37
CA SER A 105 19.00 -12.65 6.86
C SER A 105 20.24 -13.44 7.24
N ASP A 106 21.21 -13.47 6.32
CA ASP A 106 22.54 -14.00 6.61
C ASP A 106 23.26 -13.16 7.67
N LEU A 107 24.25 -13.76 8.35
CA LEU A 107 24.99 -13.16 9.46
C LEU A 107 25.61 -11.80 9.11
N ASP A 108 26.11 -11.63 7.88
CA ASP A 108 26.76 -10.40 7.42
C ASP A 108 25.80 -9.21 7.26
N PHE A 109 24.50 -9.46 7.13
CA PHE A 109 23.46 -8.45 6.92
C PHE A 109 22.44 -8.40 8.06
N PHE A 110 22.66 -9.17 9.13
CA PHE A 110 21.67 -9.35 10.20
C PHE A 110 21.50 -8.09 11.06
N PHE A 111 22.61 -7.50 11.51
CA PHE A 111 22.58 -6.24 12.26
C PHE A 111 22.64 -5.06 11.30
N ALA A 112 21.72 -4.11 11.46
CA ALA A 112 21.57 -2.96 10.56
C ALA A 112 22.43 -1.78 11.00
N ASP A 113 23.73 -1.99 11.21
CA ASP A 113 24.64 -1.02 11.84
C ASP A 113 24.62 0.36 11.13
N GLN A 114 24.59 0.35 9.79
CA GLN A 114 24.49 1.57 8.98
C GLN A 114 23.19 2.34 9.21
N VAL A 115 22.07 1.62 9.38
CA VAL A 115 20.77 2.24 9.66
C VAL A 115 20.77 2.82 11.06
N THR A 116 21.35 2.10 12.03
CA THR A 116 21.43 2.61 13.40
C THR A 116 22.29 3.87 13.49
N GLU A 117 23.41 3.92 12.78
CA GLU A 117 24.27 5.11 12.73
C GLU A 117 23.58 6.29 12.03
N LEU A 118 22.90 6.05 10.91
CA LEU A 118 22.28 7.11 10.11
C LEU A 118 21.09 7.79 10.82
N TYR A 119 20.35 7.06 11.65
CA TYR A 119 19.14 7.53 12.31
C TYR A 119 19.29 7.71 13.83
N ASP A 120 20.52 7.66 14.34
CA ASP A 120 20.86 7.77 15.77
C ASP A 120 20.09 6.74 16.65
N GLU A 121 19.84 5.55 16.12
CA GLU A 121 19.25 4.45 16.89
C GLU A 121 20.32 3.78 17.76
N PRO A 122 19.95 3.18 18.92
CA PRO A 122 20.93 2.52 19.77
C PRO A 122 21.68 1.38 19.04
N GLU A 123 22.94 1.15 19.40
CA GLU A 123 23.72 0.02 18.88
C GLU A 123 22.97 -1.30 19.11
N ASP A 124 23.04 -2.21 18.12
CA ASP A 124 22.34 -3.49 18.07
C ASP A 124 20.80 -3.40 18.11
N SER A 125 20.21 -2.22 18.19
CA SER A 125 18.76 -2.11 18.39
C SER A 125 17.96 -2.52 17.16
N VAL A 126 18.49 -2.37 15.96
CA VAL A 126 17.79 -2.67 14.70
C VAL A 126 18.46 -3.85 14.00
N VAL A 127 17.65 -4.88 13.70
CA VAL A 127 18.07 -6.04 12.91
C VAL A 127 17.26 -6.14 11.63
N CYS A 128 17.91 -6.45 10.51
CA CYS A 128 17.23 -6.88 9.29
C CYS A 128 16.86 -8.34 9.48
N LEU A 129 15.64 -8.62 9.95
CA LEU A 129 15.22 -9.97 10.31
C LEU A 129 14.98 -10.84 9.06
N TYR A 130 14.35 -10.27 8.03
CA TYR A 130 14.16 -10.94 6.75
C TYR A 130 14.74 -10.12 5.61
N PHE A 131 15.63 -10.76 4.84
CA PHE A 131 16.30 -10.14 3.70
C PHE A 131 15.33 -10.00 2.51
N PRO A 132 15.37 -8.90 1.73
CA PRO A 132 14.43 -8.69 0.62
C PRO A 132 14.71 -9.61 -0.58
N ASN A 133 13.69 -9.84 -1.40
CA ASN A 133 13.84 -10.44 -2.73
C ASN A 133 14.42 -9.42 -3.72
N VAL A 134 15.75 -9.23 -3.68
CA VAL A 134 16.45 -8.21 -4.48
C VAL A 134 16.25 -8.42 -5.98
N GLY A 135 15.82 -7.38 -6.68
CA GLY A 135 15.57 -7.40 -8.13
C GLY A 135 14.23 -8.01 -8.51
N GLN A 136 13.43 -8.43 -7.53
CA GLN A 136 12.09 -9.00 -7.70
C GLN A 136 11.09 -8.31 -6.78
N GLY A 137 10.99 -6.99 -6.90
CA GLY A 137 10.11 -6.15 -6.06
C GLY A 137 10.72 -5.70 -4.73
N GLY A 138 11.79 -6.33 -4.26
CA GLY A 138 12.66 -5.79 -3.20
C GLY A 138 13.96 -5.22 -3.76
N GLU A 139 14.58 -4.30 -3.04
CA GLU A 139 15.86 -3.71 -3.39
C GLU A 139 16.88 -3.82 -2.25
N PHE A 140 18.16 -3.57 -2.55
CA PHE A 140 19.19 -3.52 -1.51
C PHE A 140 18.86 -2.39 -0.51
N GLY A 141 19.01 -2.68 0.78
CA GLY A 141 18.55 -1.78 1.85
C GLY A 141 17.04 -1.86 2.13
N GLY A 142 16.30 -2.74 1.46
CA GLY A 142 14.96 -3.15 1.88
C GLY A 142 14.99 -4.35 2.85
N GLY A 143 13.81 -4.89 3.15
CA GLY A 143 13.61 -6.06 4.01
C GLY A 143 12.60 -5.82 5.12
N LEU A 144 12.45 -6.80 6.01
CA LEU A 144 11.69 -6.63 7.25
C LEU A 144 12.67 -6.40 8.39
N PHE A 145 12.58 -5.22 8.99
CA PHE A 145 13.45 -4.79 10.08
C PHE A 145 12.70 -4.94 11.40
N TYR A 146 13.40 -5.37 12.44
CA TYR A 146 12.88 -5.52 13.78
C TYR A 146 13.72 -4.71 14.76
N HIS A 147 13.05 -3.91 15.58
CA HIS A 147 13.69 -3.10 16.61
C HIS A 147 13.60 -3.82 17.96
N GLN A 148 14.75 -4.31 18.44
CA GLN A 148 14.89 -5.09 19.67
C GLN A 148 14.41 -4.36 20.92
N GLY A 149 14.63 -3.04 21.02
CA GLY A 149 14.22 -2.24 22.19
C GLY A 149 12.71 -1.91 22.27
N TYR A 150 12.00 -1.90 21.13
CA TYR A 150 10.57 -1.60 21.07
C TYR A 150 9.72 -2.85 20.80
N HIS A 151 10.36 -3.98 20.50
CA HIS A 151 9.73 -5.25 20.14
C HIS A 151 8.74 -5.14 18.97
N ARG A 152 9.08 -4.31 17.98
CA ARG A 152 8.25 -4.03 16.81
C ARG A 152 9.06 -4.14 15.53
N ALA A 153 8.36 -4.30 14.41
CA ALA A 153 8.93 -4.44 13.09
C ALA A 153 8.24 -3.52 12.08
N ALA A 154 8.95 -3.25 10.99
CA ALA A 154 8.45 -2.55 9.81
C ALA A 154 9.09 -3.15 8.55
N VAL A 155 8.38 -3.08 7.42
CA VAL A 155 8.88 -3.52 6.12
C VAL A 155 9.29 -2.32 5.29
N PHE A 156 10.53 -2.31 4.80
CA PHE A 156 11.04 -1.31 3.87
C PHE A 156 11.25 -1.96 2.51
N MET A 157 10.76 -1.35 1.43
CA MET A 157 10.97 -1.89 0.08
C MET A 157 12.34 -1.44 -0.46
N HIS A 158 12.76 -0.24 -0.09
CA HIS A 158 14.05 0.36 -0.44
C HIS A 158 14.61 1.21 0.72
N MET A 159 15.91 1.52 0.71
CA MET A 159 16.54 2.38 1.72
C MET A 159 15.95 3.79 1.79
N ASP A 160 15.35 4.28 0.69
CA ASP A 160 14.67 5.58 0.68
C ASP A 160 13.42 5.59 1.58
N ASP A 161 12.86 4.42 1.90
CA ASP A 161 11.68 4.31 2.76
C ASP A 161 12.01 4.55 4.24
N TYR A 162 13.29 4.49 4.63
CA TYR A 162 13.72 4.67 6.01
C TYR A 162 13.23 6.01 6.59
N GLY A 163 13.24 7.07 5.79
CA GLY A 163 12.79 8.40 6.21
C GLY A 163 11.30 8.49 6.59
N TYR A 164 10.47 7.50 6.25
CA TYR A 164 9.06 7.48 6.64
C TYR A 164 8.82 6.91 8.03
N ALA A 165 9.68 6.00 8.50
CA ALA A 165 9.47 5.25 9.73
C ALA A 165 10.64 5.32 10.73
N LEU A 166 11.74 6.00 10.40
CA LEU A 166 12.88 6.21 11.31
C LEU A 166 13.08 7.71 11.61
N PRO A 167 13.49 8.06 12.85
CA PRO A 167 13.75 7.16 13.97
C PRO A 167 12.47 6.61 14.60
N VAL A 168 12.52 5.39 15.16
CA VAL A 168 11.35 4.64 15.64
C VAL A 168 10.55 5.43 16.68
N GLU A 169 11.24 6.16 17.57
CA GLU A 169 10.62 6.99 18.61
C GLU A 169 9.58 7.98 18.06
N LYS A 170 9.85 8.56 16.87
CA LYS A 170 8.97 9.55 16.22
C LYS A 170 7.87 8.92 15.37
N HIS A 171 8.02 7.65 15.01
CA HIS A 171 7.19 6.96 14.03
C HIS A 171 6.62 5.65 14.56
N GLN A 172 6.44 5.51 15.89
CA GLN A 172 6.01 4.26 16.54
C GLN A 172 4.72 3.66 15.97
N SER A 173 3.83 4.49 15.42
CA SER A 173 2.58 4.04 14.79
C SER A 173 2.76 3.27 13.48
N LEU A 174 3.95 3.34 12.87
CA LEU A 174 4.32 2.63 11.65
C LEU A 174 5.12 1.34 11.96
N TRP A 175 5.39 1.07 13.23
CA TRP A 175 6.08 -0.13 13.69
C TRP A 175 5.09 -1.02 14.44
N HIS A 176 5.00 -2.29 14.05
CA HIS A 176 3.99 -3.22 14.57
C HIS A 176 4.62 -4.48 15.15
N PRO A 177 3.95 -5.17 16.08
CA PRO A 177 4.39 -6.49 16.52
C PRO A 177 4.61 -7.44 15.33
N LEU A 178 5.65 -8.27 15.38
CA LEU A 178 6.02 -9.14 14.25
C LEU A 178 4.87 -10.09 13.86
N GLU A 179 4.12 -10.60 14.83
CA GLU A 179 2.95 -11.43 14.61
C GLU A 179 1.85 -10.73 13.81
N THR A 180 1.76 -9.39 13.89
CA THR A 180 0.81 -8.60 13.08
C THR A 180 1.22 -8.61 11.61
N ILE A 181 2.51 -8.44 11.32
CA ILE A 181 3.03 -8.45 9.95
C ILE A 181 2.87 -9.85 9.34
N LEU A 182 3.27 -10.89 10.07
CA LEU A 182 3.14 -12.28 9.60
C LEU A 182 1.68 -12.68 9.40
N SER A 183 0.78 -12.28 10.30
CA SER A 183 -0.67 -12.49 10.12
C SER A 183 -1.20 -11.77 8.89
N ASN A 184 -0.76 -10.53 8.64
CA ASN A 184 -1.15 -9.79 7.45
C ASN A 184 -0.72 -10.50 6.15
N TRP A 185 0.49 -11.06 6.11
CA TRP A 185 0.97 -11.82 4.96
C TRP A 185 0.15 -13.09 4.72
N ILE A 186 -0.27 -13.77 5.79
CA ILE A 186 -1.19 -14.91 5.70
C ILE A 186 -2.58 -14.47 5.26
N ASP A 187 -3.06 -13.32 5.71
CA ASP A 187 -4.34 -12.75 5.26
C ASP A 187 -4.31 -12.41 3.76
N LEU A 188 -3.18 -11.95 3.21
CA LEU A 188 -3.03 -11.77 1.76
C LEU A 188 -3.15 -13.09 0.98
N ILE A 189 -2.70 -14.20 1.58
CA ILE A 189 -2.87 -15.55 1.02
C ILE A 189 -4.34 -15.97 1.08
N HIS A 190 -4.99 -15.82 2.23
CA HIS A 190 -6.41 -16.15 2.40
C HIS A 190 -7.32 -15.29 1.52
N LEU A 191 -6.98 -14.01 1.34
CA LEU A 191 -7.65 -13.10 0.41
C LEU A 191 -7.44 -13.53 -1.05
N GLY A 192 -6.43 -14.36 -1.34
CA GLY A 192 -6.05 -14.75 -2.69
C GLY A 192 -5.37 -13.62 -3.48
N LYS A 193 -4.88 -12.58 -2.79
CA LYS A 193 -4.07 -11.51 -3.39
C LYS A 193 -2.67 -12.04 -3.70
N ILE A 194 -2.10 -12.83 -2.78
CA ILE A 194 -0.92 -13.64 -3.04
C ILE A 194 -1.36 -15.09 -3.13
N THR A 195 -0.84 -15.82 -4.10
CA THR A 195 -1.04 -17.27 -4.20
C THR A 195 0.27 -17.97 -4.45
N ALA A 196 0.35 -19.26 -4.11
CA ALA A 196 1.52 -20.06 -4.40
C ALA A 196 1.16 -21.23 -5.34
N SER A 197 2.05 -21.49 -6.29
CA SER A 197 2.01 -22.64 -7.20
C SER A 197 3.42 -22.96 -7.66
N PRO A 198 3.73 -24.17 -8.19
CA PRO A 198 5.08 -24.51 -8.62
C PRO A 198 5.65 -23.48 -9.58
N ARG A 199 6.92 -23.07 -9.42
CA ARG A 199 7.55 -21.99 -10.21
C ARG A 199 7.35 -22.07 -11.73
N ASP A 200 7.33 -23.28 -12.28
CA ASP A 200 7.17 -23.52 -13.72
C ASP A 200 5.71 -23.40 -14.21
N THR A 201 4.76 -23.32 -13.29
CA THR A 201 3.35 -23.05 -13.60
C THR A 201 3.18 -21.56 -13.93
N PRO A 202 2.65 -21.20 -15.11
CA PRO A 202 2.39 -19.81 -15.45
C PRO A 202 1.45 -19.13 -14.44
N ALA A 203 1.73 -17.87 -14.11
CA ALA A 203 0.82 -17.04 -13.33
C ALA A 203 -0.52 -16.87 -14.05
N LEU A 204 -1.62 -16.75 -13.29
CA LEU A 204 -2.98 -16.63 -13.81
C LEU A 204 -3.13 -15.41 -14.73
N PHE A 205 -2.47 -14.31 -14.38
CA PHE A 205 -2.50 -13.06 -15.13
C PHE A 205 -1.21 -12.81 -15.94
N GLY A 206 -0.30 -13.79 -16.01
CA GLY A 206 0.99 -13.66 -16.69
C GLY A 206 1.99 -12.74 -15.99
N SER A 207 1.78 -12.44 -14.70
CA SER A 207 2.74 -11.71 -13.85
C SER A 207 4.00 -12.53 -13.59
N GLU A 208 5.12 -11.86 -13.30
CA GLU A 208 6.32 -12.54 -12.85
C GLU A 208 6.09 -13.22 -11.49
N LYS A 209 6.67 -14.41 -11.32
CA LYS A 209 6.62 -15.18 -10.08
C LYS A 209 7.94 -15.11 -9.34
N ILE A 210 7.87 -15.13 -8.02
CA ILE A 210 9.03 -15.16 -7.12
C ILE A 210 9.05 -16.54 -6.45
N GLY A 211 9.81 -17.47 -7.04
CA GLY A 211 9.71 -18.89 -6.69
C GLY A 211 8.27 -19.39 -6.86
N PRO A 212 7.61 -19.90 -5.80
CA PRO A 212 6.23 -20.34 -5.90
C PRO A 212 5.23 -19.17 -5.92
N TRP A 213 5.63 -17.98 -5.48
CA TRP A 213 4.72 -16.88 -5.17
C TRP A 213 4.29 -16.10 -6.41
N GLU A 214 2.99 -15.88 -6.51
CA GLU A 214 2.34 -15.06 -7.52
C GLU A 214 1.58 -13.93 -6.83
N TRP A 215 1.86 -12.69 -7.22
CA TRP A 215 1.06 -11.53 -6.85
C TRP A 215 -0.04 -11.30 -7.87
N ARG A 216 -1.30 -11.42 -7.43
CA ARG A 216 -2.45 -11.24 -8.30
C ARG A 216 -2.88 -9.78 -8.34
N PRO A 217 -3.20 -9.23 -9.53
CA PRO A 217 -3.71 -7.87 -9.64
C PRO A 217 -4.96 -7.62 -8.82
N TYR A 218 -5.82 -8.63 -8.69
CA TYR A 218 -6.94 -8.66 -7.74
C TYR A 218 -7.39 -10.11 -7.52
N SER A 219 -8.25 -10.32 -6.53
CA SER A 219 -8.92 -11.60 -6.27
C SER A 219 -10.44 -11.49 -6.29
N GLU A 220 -11.11 -12.64 -6.41
CA GLU A 220 -12.57 -12.73 -6.34
C GLU A 220 -13.12 -12.30 -4.97
N ALA A 221 -12.37 -12.58 -3.90
CA ALA A 221 -12.69 -12.11 -2.56
C ALA A 221 -12.65 -10.58 -2.49
N GLN A 222 -11.64 -9.93 -3.09
CA GLN A 222 -11.55 -8.46 -3.14
C GLN A 222 -12.71 -7.83 -3.91
N VAL A 223 -13.14 -8.42 -5.04
CA VAL A 223 -14.33 -7.95 -5.76
C VAL A 223 -15.57 -8.07 -4.89
N THR A 224 -15.75 -9.22 -4.24
CA THR A 224 -16.92 -9.48 -3.37
C THR A 224 -16.96 -8.52 -2.19
N THR A 225 -15.83 -8.29 -1.51
CA THR A 225 -15.76 -7.35 -0.38
C THR A 225 -16.01 -5.91 -0.84
N CYS A 226 -15.49 -5.50 -2.01
CA CYS A 226 -15.74 -4.17 -2.57
C CYS A 226 -17.21 -3.96 -2.95
N VAL A 227 -17.87 -4.97 -3.53
CA VAL A 227 -19.32 -4.93 -3.79
C VAL A 227 -20.10 -4.82 -2.48
N GLY A 228 -19.70 -5.57 -1.45
CA GLY A 228 -20.31 -5.46 -0.12
C GLY A 228 -20.13 -4.06 0.51
N ALA A 229 -18.96 -3.44 0.37
CA ALA A 229 -18.73 -2.07 0.85
C ALA A 229 -19.58 -1.03 0.10
N TRP A 230 -19.71 -1.19 -1.22
CA TRP A 230 -20.62 -0.40 -2.04
C TRP A 230 -22.08 -0.53 -1.58
N ASP A 231 -22.57 -1.75 -1.35
CA ASP A 231 -23.93 -1.98 -0.91
C ASP A 231 -24.20 -1.34 0.45
N ARG A 232 -23.24 -1.39 1.38
CA ARG A 232 -23.33 -0.72 2.69
C ARG A 232 -23.40 0.79 2.55
N LEU A 233 -22.60 1.40 1.67
CA LEU A 233 -22.66 2.84 1.39
C LEU A 233 -24.03 3.23 0.80
N CYS A 234 -24.50 2.50 -0.22
CA CYS A 234 -25.80 2.78 -0.81
C CYS A 234 -26.95 2.62 0.21
N ASN A 235 -26.90 1.60 1.06
CA ASN A 235 -27.88 1.40 2.13
C ASN A 235 -27.86 2.55 3.13
N ALA A 236 -26.69 3.07 3.52
CA ALA A 236 -26.57 4.20 4.45
C ALA A 236 -27.22 5.49 3.88
N ILE A 237 -26.99 5.76 2.58
CA ILE A 237 -27.59 6.92 1.90
C ILE A 237 -29.12 6.74 1.78
N GLU A 238 -29.58 5.58 1.31
CA GLU A 238 -31.02 5.30 1.12
C GLU A 238 -31.78 5.26 2.45
N ALA A 239 -31.20 4.72 3.53
CA ALA A 239 -31.83 4.64 4.85
C ALA A 239 -32.15 6.03 5.45
N ARG A 240 -31.32 7.03 5.15
CA ARG A 240 -31.55 8.42 5.60
C ARG A 240 -32.68 9.14 4.86
N VAL A 241 -33.15 8.58 3.74
CA VAL A 241 -34.22 9.15 2.91
C VAL A 241 -35.59 8.63 3.34
N LEU A 242 -35.66 7.39 3.84
CA LEU A 242 -36.90 6.73 4.26
C LEU A 242 -37.76 7.54 5.26
N PRO A 243 -37.18 8.28 6.24
CA PRO A 243 -37.96 9.13 7.13
C PRO A 243 -38.70 10.29 6.42
N PHE A 244 -38.18 10.78 5.29
CA PHE A 244 -38.70 11.95 4.58
C PHE A 244 -39.76 11.61 3.53
N LEU A 245 -39.73 10.38 3.00
CA LEU A 245 -40.58 9.99 1.89
C LEU A 245 -41.92 9.34 2.30
N GLN A 246 -42.19 9.12 3.60
CA GLN A 246 -43.39 8.41 4.10
C GLN A 246 -43.76 7.16 3.27
N LEU A 247 -42.75 6.49 2.70
CA LEU A 247 -42.97 5.34 1.84
C LEU A 247 -43.16 4.12 2.74
N PRO A 248 -44.17 3.26 2.50
CA PRO A 248 -44.33 2.04 3.26
C PRO A 248 -43.04 1.21 3.13
N LEU A 249 -42.52 0.74 4.26
CA LEU A 249 -41.58 -0.38 4.27
C LEU A 249 -42.28 -1.54 3.57
N THR A 250 -42.07 -1.71 2.28
CA THR A 250 -42.33 -2.98 1.63
C THR A 250 -41.32 -3.94 2.24
N GLY A 251 -41.76 -4.63 3.30
CA GLY A 251 -41.14 -5.84 3.79
C GLY A 251 -41.25 -6.88 2.69
N THR A 252 -40.34 -6.82 1.72
CA THR A 252 -40.23 -7.84 0.70
C THR A 252 -39.32 -8.91 1.29
N THR A 253 -39.96 -9.99 1.72
CA THR A 253 -39.32 -11.27 2.03
C THR A 253 -38.23 -11.60 1.01
N ALA A 254 -37.10 -12.12 1.50
CA ALA A 254 -35.93 -12.57 0.74
C ALA A 254 -36.29 -13.60 -0.35
N GLY A 255 -36.78 -13.12 -1.48
CA GLY A 255 -36.62 -13.74 -2.79
C GLY A 255 -35.62 -12.89 -3.56
N GLU A 256 -34.77 -13.52 -4.36
CA GLU A 256 -33.72 -12.88 -5.18
C GLU A 256 -34.31 -11.71 -5.99
N VAL A 257 -34.24 -10.50 -5.45
CA VAL A 257 -34.45 -9.29 -6.25
C VAL A 257 -33.19 -9.15 -7.07
N GLU A 258 -33.24 -9.53 -8.35
CA GLU A 258 -32.19 -9.22 -9.31
C GLU A 258 -32.07 -7.70 -9.40
N PHE A 259 -31.09 -7.14 -8.68
CA PHE A 259 -30.78 -5.72 -8.79
C PHE A 259 -30.12 -5.45 -10.15
N GLU A 260 -30.55 -4.37 -10.80
CA GLU A 260 -29.89 -3.89 -12.02
C GLU A 260 -28.41 -3.61 -11.71
N PRO A 261 -27.46 -4.13 -12.51
CA PRO A 261 -26.05 -3.87 -12.30
C PRO A 261 -25.74 -2.38 -12.48
N LEU A 262 -24.70 -1.91 -11.79
CA LEU A 262 -24.26 -0.51 -11.86
C LEU A 262 -23.99 -0.10 -13.31
N VAL A 263 -23.34 -0.98 -14.09
CA VAL A 263 -23.20 -0.87 -15.55
C VAL A 263 -23.40 -2.25 -16.19
N ALA A 264 -24.25 -2.33 -17.21
CA ALA A 264 -24.52 -3.57 -17.93
C ALA A 264 -23.26 -4.08 -18.68
N PRO A 265 -23.03 -5.41 -18.77
CA PRO A 265 -21.87 -5.97 -19.48
C PRO A 265 -21.71 -5.48 -20.93
N SER A 266 -22.82 -5.33 -21.67
CA SER A 266 -22.80 -4.83 -23.05
C SER A 266 -22.32 -3.38 -23.17
N VAL A 267 -22.54 -2.55 -22.15
CA VAL A 267 -22.05 -1.17 -22.08
C VAL A 267 -20.55 -1.16 -21.78
N LEU A 268 -20.08 -2.05 -20.92
CA LEU A 268 -18.65 -2.24 -20.65
C LEU A 268 -17.90 -2.69 -21.91
N ASP A 269 -18.48 -3.61 -22.68
CA ASP A 269 -17.94 -4.06 -23.97
C ASP A 269 -17.88 -2.91 -24.99
N ALA A 270 -18.95 -2.12 -25.12
CA ALA A 270 -18.99 -0.95 -26.00
C ALA A 270 -17.93 0.10 -25.64
N ALA A 271 -17.62 0.24 -24.35
CA ALA A 271 -16.57 1.13 -23.85
C ALA A 271 -15.16 0.51 -23.85
N SER A 272 -14.99 -0.71 -24.38
CA SER A 272 -13.71 -1.43 -24.48
C SER A 272 -13.02 -1.63 -23.11
N VAL A 273 -13.83 -1.84 -22.06
CA VAL A 273 -13.33 -2.16 -20.72
C VAL A 273 -12.74 -3.59 -20.73
N PRO A 274 -11.48 -3.79 -20.28
CA PRO A 274 -10.82 -5.09 -20.34
C PRO A 274 -11.60 -6.22 -19.66
N ASN A 275 -11.48 -7.43 -20.19
CA ASN A 275 -12.03 -8.65 -19.60
C ASN A 275 -10.96 -9.75 -19.58
N PRO A 276 -10.56 -10.27 -18.41
CA PRO A 276 -11.03 -9.89 -17.07
C PRO A 276 -10.32 -8.62 -16.54
N CYS A 277 -10.95 -7.85 -15.65
CA CYS A 277 -10.31 -6.83 -14.79
C CYS A 277 -11.18 -6.52 -13.56
N PHE A 278 -10.58 -6.00 -12.48
CA PHE A 278 -11.29 -5.72 -11.23
C PHE A 278 -12.48 -4.79 -11.44
N ALA A 279 -12.26 -3.65 -12.11
CA ALA A 279 -13.27 -2.63 -12.32
C ALA A 279 -14.46 -3.15 -13.13
N ARG A 280 -14.22 -4.01 -14.14
CA ARG A 280 -15.31 -4.69 -14.88
C ARG A 280 -16.14 -5.55 -13.94
N SER A 281 -15.48 -6.40 -13.15
CA SER A 281 -16.15 -7.30 -12.21
C SER A 281 -16.96 -6.53 -11.16
N PHE A 282 -16.42 -5.44 -10.63
CA PHE A 282 -17.13 -4.54 -9.71
C PHE A 282 -18.35 -3.90 -10.38
N LEU A 283 -18.18 -3.21 -11.51
CA LEU A 283 -19.26 -2.46 -12.19
C LEU A 283 -20.42 -3.36 -12.64
N SER A 284 -20.13 -4.62 -13.00
CA SER A 284 -21.16 -5.57 -13.43
C SER A 284 -21.89 -6.28 -12.28
N ARG A 285 -21.35 -6.25 -11.05
CA ARG A 285 -21.89 -6.96 -9.87
C ARG A 285 -22.47 -6.02 -8.83
N ALA A 286 -21.91 -4.81 -8.70
CA ALA A 286 -22.44 -3.78 -7.83
C ALA A 286 -23.86 -3.41 -8.25
N ARG A 287 -24.78 -3.27 -7.29
CA ARG A 287 -26.14 -2.83 -7.59
C ARG A 287 -26.16 -1.37 -8.02
N ARG A 288 -27.12 -0.99 -8.84
CA ARG A 288 -27.40 0.43 -9.11
C ARG A 288 -28.35 1.01 -8.06
N PRO A 289 -27.95 2.03 -7.29
CA PRO A 289 -28.82 2.63 -6.28
C PRO A 289 -29.84 3.58 -6.90
N GLN A 290 -30.80 4.03 -6.08
CA GLN A 290 -31.92 4.88 -6.50
C GLN A 290 -31.60 6.38 -6.52
N PHE A 291 -30.38 6.77 -6.15
CA PHE A 291 -29.92 8.17 -6.14
C PHE A 291 -28.84 8.43 -7.21
N ARG A 292 -28.55 9.70 -7.46
CA ARG A 292 -27.58 10.11 -8.51
C ARG A 292 -26.18 10.37 -7.97
N CYS A 293 -26.05 11.06 -6.84
CA CYS A 293 -24.78 11.46 -6.25
C CYS A 293 -24.37 10.52 -5.12
N ILE A 294 -23.20 9.90 -5.30
CA ILE A 294 -22.59 8.92 -4.38
C ILE A 294 -21.66 9.55 -3.33
N ALA A 295 -21.23 10.78 -3.61
CA ALA A 295 -20.40 11.65 -2.78
C ALA A 295 -20.61 13.09 -3.30
N PRO A 296 -20.20 14.13 -2.54
CA PRO A 296 -20.37 15.52 -2.96
C PRO A 296 -19.83 15.79 -4.38
N GLY A 297 -20.74 16.10 -5.31
CA GLY A 297 -20.43 16.36 -6.72
C GLY A 297 -19.94 15.18 -7.56
N LEU A 298 -20.06 13.93 -7.09
CA LEU A 298 -19.70 12.71 -7.84
C LEU A 298 -20.95 11.91 -8.22
N LEU A 299 -21.09 11.59 -9.50
CA LEU A 299 -22.27 10.92 -10.06
C LEU A 299 -22.06 9.41 -10.26
N LEU A 300 -23.17 8.67 -10.32
CA LEU A 300 -23.19 7.32 -10.90
C LEU A 300 -22.74 7.33 -12.37
N PRO A 301 -22.09 6.24 -12.84
CA PRO A 301 -21.76 6.09 -14.25
C PRO A 301 -23.02 6.05 -15.12
N PRO A 302 -23.01 6.61 -16.35
CA PRO A 302 -24.16 6.56 -17.26
C PRO A 302 -24.65 5.13 -17.52
N LYS A 303 -25.98 4.97 -17.69
CA LYS A 303 -26.58 3.67 -18.04
C LYS A 303 -26.34 3.29 -19.49
N ASP A 304 -26.30 4.29 -20.37
CA ASP A 304 -26.26 4.09 -21.80
C ASP A 304 -24.82 3.97 -22.33
N ALA A 305 -24.68 3.20 -23.42
CA ALA A 305 -23.38 2.93 -24.02
C ALA A 305 -22.65 4.20 -24.48
N SER A 306 -23.38 5.19 -25.01
CA SER A 306 -22.80 6.43 -25.54
C SER A 306 -22.21 7.29 -24.43
N GLY A 307 -22.99 7.54 -23.38
CA GLY A 307 -22.60 8.31 -22.21
C GLY A 307 -21.43 7.68 -21.48
N PHE A 308 -21.48 6.37 -21.21
CA PHE A 308 -20.39 5.68 -20.51
C PHE A 308 -19.10 5.68 -21.35
N THR A 309 -19.20 5.35 -22.65
CA THR A 309 -18.08 5.41 -23.59
C THR A 309 -17.41 6.79 -23.63
N ALA A 310 -18.19 7.88 -23.60
CA ALA A 310 -17.65 9.23 -23.68
C ALA A 310 -16.74 9.59 -22.48
N LEU A 311 -16.93 8.93 -21.34
CA LEU A 311 -16.08 9.07 -20.14
C LEU A 311 -14.80 8.22 -20.24
N GLN A 312 -14.86 7.06 -20.90
CA GLN A 312 -13.76 6.10 -20.99
C GLN A 312 -12.76 6.45 -22.11
N ARG A 313 -12.12 7.62 -22.02
CA ARG A 313 -11.20 8.10 -23.07
C ARG A 313 -9.92 7.28 -23.18
N LEU A 314 -9.52 6.61 -22.11
CA LEU A 314 -8.25 5.90 -22.02
C LEU A 314 -8.37 4.41 -22.41
N THR A 315 -9.57 3.82 -22.34
CA THR A 315 -9.80 2.39 -22.63
C THR A 315 -9.69 2.02 -24.11
N ARG A 316 -9.71 3.00 -25.02
CA ARG A 316 -9.59 2.79 -26.47
C ARG A 316 -8.20 3.10 -27.02
N LEU A 317 -7.29 3.56 -26.17
CA LEU A 317 -5.92 3.83 -26.59
C LEU A 317 -5.17 2.52 -26.85
N PRO A 318 -4.27 2.48 -27.85
CA PRO A 318 -3.31 1.40 -28.01
C PRO A 318 -2.48 1.26 -26.73
N ARG A 319 -2.27 0.02 -26.28
CA ARG A 319 -1.61 -0.31 -25.02
C ARG A 319 -1.00 -1.70 -25.08
N ASP A 320 -0.07 -1.98 -24.19
CA ASP A 320 0.42 -3.33 -23.94
C ASP A 320 -0.74 -4.25 -23.48
N PRO A 321 -0.77 -5.53 -23.88
CA PRO A 321 -1.79 -6.48 -23.40
C PRO A 321 -1.87 -6.62 -21.88
N GLN A 322 -0.76 -6.40 -21.16
CA GLN A 322 -0.67 -6.42 -19.70
C GLN A 322 -1.06 -5.10 -19.05
N ALA A 323 -1.21 -4.01 -19.83
CA ALA A 323 -1.62 -2.72 -19.32
C ALA A 323 -3.14 -2.63 -19.17
N ILE A 324 -3.59 -2.28 -17.97
CA ILE A 324 -4.99 -2.03 -17.65
C ILE A 324 -5.21 -0.51 -17.62
N PRO A 325 -6.10 0.01 -18.49
CA PRO A 325 -6.44 1.42 -18.52
C PRO A 325 -7.22 1.81 -17.26
N PRO A 326 -7.06 3.06 -16.79
CA PRO A 326 -7.91 3.59 -15.73
C PRO A 326 -9.32 3.81 -16.27
N ILE A 327 -10.31 3.36 -15.51
CA ILE A 327 -11.74 3.41 -15.86
C ILE A 327 -12.39 4.45 -14.96
N CYS A 328 -13.07 5.44 -15.56
CA CYS A 328 -13.85 6.43 -14.80
C CYS A 328 -15.05 5.71 -14.16
N LEU A 329 -15.00 5.53 -12.84
CA LEU A 329 -16.03 4.85 -12.06
C LEU A 329 -17.15 5.82 -11.69
N PHE A 330 -16.79 6.99 -11.16
CA PHE A 330 -17.72 8.02 -10.71
C PHE A 330 -17.27 9.41 -11.19
N PRO A 331 -17.83 9.94 -12.29
CA PRO A 331 -17.45 11.24 -12.83
C PRO A 331 -17.96 12.39 -11.96
N ALA A 332 -17.27 13.53 -11.99
CA ALA A 332 -17.78 14.77 -11.45
C ALA A 332 -19.04 15.23 -12.21
N GLU A 333 -20.03 15.79 -11.49
CA GLU A 333 -21.32 16.20 -12.06
C GLU A 333 -21.16 17.20 -13.22
N ARG A 334 -20.17 18.09 -13.11
CA ARG A 334 -19.89 19.10 -14.12
C ARG A 334 -18.84 18.58 -15.10
N ALA A 335 -19.29 18.15 -16.28
CA ALA A 335 -18.43 17.58 -17.34
C ALA A 335 -17.30 18.50 -17.85
N ASN A 336 -17.35 19.81 -17.56
CA ASN A 336 -16.29 20.76 -17.87
C ASN A 336 -15.17 20.80 -16.83
N LEU A 337 -15.38 20.25 -15.62
CA LEU A 337 -14.35 20.11 -14.61
C LEU A 337 -13.42 18.97 -15.02
N LYS A 338 -12.15 19.32 -15.25
CA LYS A 338 -11.13 18.41 -15.73
C LYS A 338 -9.94 18.41 -14.79
N ALA A 339 -9.44 17.23 -14.49
CA ALA A 339 -8.15 17.06 -13.84
C ALA A 339 -7.02 17.15 -14.88
N ASN A 340 -5.89 17.71 -14.48
CA ASN A 340 -4.71 17.80 -15.32
C ASN A 340 -3.78 16.61 -15.06
N LEU A 341 -3.33 15.94 -16.12
CA LEU A 341 -2.52 14.71 -16.07
C LEU A 341 -1.19 14.91 -16.83
N THR A 342 -0.43 15.95 -16.49
CA THR A 342 0.79 16.32 -17.23
C THR A 342 2.06 15.76 -16.59
N GLY A 343 2.90 15.09 -17.38
CA GLY A 343 4.23 14.66 -16.95
C GLY A 343 4.21 13.74 -15.73
N SER A 344 5.05 14.05 -14.73
CA SER A 344 5.19 13.31 -13.47
C SER A 344 3.95 13.37 -12.54
N SER A 345 3.00 14.27 -12.80
CA SER A 345 1.77 14.38 -12.00
C SER A 345 0.69 13.36 -12.35
N SER A 346 0.86 12.60 -13.45
CA SER A 346 -0.08 11.54 -13.83
C SER A 346 0.15 10.29 -12.98
N PRO A 347 -0.87 9.79 -12.25
CA PRO A 347 -0.74 8.60 -11.42
C PRO A 347 -0.79 7.29 -12.23
N PHE A 348 -1.06 7.36 -13.54
CA PHE A 348 -1.32 6.16 -14.34
C PHE A 348 -0.05 5.55 -14.96
N CYS A 349 -0.12 4.30 -15.40
CA CYS A 349 0.97 3.59 -16.07
C CYS A 349 1.44 4.30 -17.35
N LYS A 350 2.65 3.93 -17.82
CA LYS A 350 3.37 4.65 -18.90
C LYS A 350 2.53 4.84 -20.16
N ASP A 351 1.75 3.83 -20.54
CA ASP A 351 0.86 3.84 -21.71
C ASP A 351 -0.24 4.91 -21.64
N PHE A 352 -0.57 5.38 -20.45
CA PHE A 352 -1.61 6.38 -20.19
C PHE A 352 -1.04 7.68 -19.62
N ARG A 353 0.27 7.92 -19.81
CA ARG A 353 0.91 9.22 -19.52
C ARG A 353 1.05 10.05 -20.79
N ALA A 354 0.64 11.31 -20.71
CA ALA A 354 0.89 12.26 -21.79
C ALA A 354 2.37 12.67 -21.77
N THR A 355 3.17 12.12 -22.69
CA THR A 355 4.62 12.37 -22.78
C THR A 355 4.99 13.63 -23.59
N SER A 356 4.07 14.15 -24.39
CA SER A 356 4.28 15.36 -25.19
C SER A 356 2.95 16.04 -25.54
N THR A 357 3.02 17.27 -26.06
CA THR A 357 1.85 18.04 -26.54
C THR A 357 1.09 17.35 -27.68
N ASN A 358 1.75 16.45 -28.42
CA ASN A 358 1.16 15.65 -29.50
C ASN A 358 0.80 14.22 -29.06
N SER A 359 0.80 13.94 -27.75
CA SER A 359 0.43 12.61 -27.26
C SER A 359 -1.01 12.28 -27.61
N ARG A 360 -1.26 11.02 -27.99
CA ARG A 360 -2.62 10.45 -28.14
C ARG A 360 -3.34 10.34 -26.80
N VAL A 361 -2.58 10.33 -25.70
CA VAL A 361 -3.11 10.34 -24.34
C VAL A 361 -3.59 11.76 -24.01
N PRO A 362 -4.86 11.95 -23.62
CA PRO A 362 -5.37 13.26 -23.25
C PRO A 362 -4.66 13.79 -22.00
N SER A 363 -4.10 15.00 -22.08
CA SER A 363 -3.51 15.70 -20.92
C SER A 363 -4.55 16.14 -19.88
N ARG A 364 -5.84 16.11 -20.23
CA ARG A 364 -6.95 16.44 -19.33
C ARG A 364 -8.09 15.45 -19.49
N VAL A 365 -8.50 14.88 -18.35
CA VAL A 365 -9.64 13.96 -18.25
C VAL A 365 -10.71 14.57 -17.34
N PRO A 366 -11.98 14.14 -17.42
CA PRO A 366 -12.98 14.52 -16.43
C PRO A 366 -12.47 14.28 -15.00
N ALA A 367 -12.79 15.20 -14.09
CA ALA A 367 -12.56 14.94 -12.67
C ALA A 367 -13.48 13.81 -12.17
N GLY A 368 -13.07 13.10 -11.11
CA GLY A 368 -13.86 12.00 -10.54
C GLY A 368 -13.00 10.86 -10.00
N VAL A 369 -13.64 9.75 -9.62
CA VAL A 369 -12.96 8.54 -9.17
C VAL A 369 -12.69 7.63 -10.35
N TYR A 370 -11.43 7.22 -10.48
CA TYR A 370 -10.93 6.29 -11.48
C TYR A 370 -10.42 5.02 -10.81
N SER A 371 -10.60 3.88 -11.47
CA SER A 371 -9.85 2.67 -11.12
C SER A 371 -8.36 2.92 -11.32
N GLU A 372 -7.53 2.19 -10.58
CA GLU A 372 -6.09 2.22 -10.83
C GLU A 372 -5.78 1.75 -12.26
N SER A 373 -4.76 2.36 -12.85
CA SER A 373 -4.10 1.82 -14.04
C SER A 373 -2.94 0.96 -13.60
N VAL A 374 -2.86 -0.28 -14.10
CA VAL A 374 -1.78 -1.19 -13.71
C VAL A 374 -1.08 -1.80 -14.92
N GLU A 375 0.19 -2.13 -14.74
CA GLU A 375 0.94 -3.05 -15.60
C GLU A 375 0.96 -4.40 -14.86
N ARG A 376 0.23 -5.40 -15.35
CA ARG A 376 0.06 -6.69 -14.65
C ARG A 376 1.35 -7.49 -14.51
N ASN A 377 2.33 -7.23 -15.36
CA ASN A 377 3.68 -7.78 -15.27
C ASN A 377 4.56 -7.02 -14.27
N ALA A 378 4.16 -5.84 -13.79
CA ALA A 378 4.89 -5.13 -12.74
C ALA A 378 4.61 -5.75 -11.37
N TYR A 379 5.61 -5.66 -10.48
CA TYR A 379 5.45 -6.02 -9.08
C TYR A 379 4.45 -5.10 -8.38
N ASP A 380 3.84 -5.61 -7.30
CA ASP A 380 2.99 -4.84 -6.39
C ASP A 380 1.76 -4.13 -6.99
N ASN A 381 1.28 -4.60 -8.14
CA ASN A 381 0.16 -3.95 -8.81
C ASN A 381 -1.19 -4.16 -8.07
N ALA A 382 -2.10 -3.19 -8.14
CA ALA A 382 -3.36 -3.21 -7.39
C ALA A 382 -4.53 -2.70 -8.22
N GLU A 383 -5.17 -3.59 -9.00
CA GLU A 383 -6.37 -3.24 -9.78
C GLU A 383 -7.57 -2.87 -8.90
N GLU A 384 -7.59 -3.34 -7.66
CA GLU A 384 -8.57 -2.96 -6.64
C GLU A 384 -8.41 -1.52 -6.14
N GLY A 385 -7.33 -0.86 -6.55
CA GLY A 385 -7.02 0.51 -6.18
C GLY A 385 -7.86 1.56 -6.89
N PHE A 386 -7.81 2.79 -6.39
CA PHE A 386 -8.46 3.94 -7.02
C PHE A 386 -7.62 5.22 -6.93
N ARG A 387 -7.92 6.17 -7.83
CA ARG A 387 -7.47 7.57 -7.77
C ARG A 387 -8.66 8.51 -7.83
N LEU A 388 -8.77 9.42 -6.87
CA LEU A 388 -9.70 10.55 -6.94
C LEU A 388 -8.99 11.70 -7.64
N LEU A 389 -9.36 11.97 -8.89
CA LEU A 389 -8.81 13.07 -9.67
C LEU A 389 -9.60 14.35 -9.42
N LEU A 390 -8.96 15.32 -8.78
CA LEU A 390 -9.56 16.62 -8.48
C LEU A 390 -9.31 17.63 -9.61
N PRO A 391 -10.23 18.58 -9.86
CA PRO A 391 -10.05 19.64 -10.85
C PRO A 391 -9.18 20.80 -10.34
N TYR A 392 -8.63 20.66 -9.13
CA TYR A 392 -7.73 21.58 -8.46
C TYR A 392 -6.67 20.77 -7.70
N VAL A 393 -5.60 21.45 -7.30
CA VAL A 393 -4.52 20.84 -6.51
C VAL A 393 -4.73 21.08 -5.03
N LEU A 394 -4.29 20.14 -4.21
CA LEU A 394 -4.22 20.30 -2.76
C LEU A 394 -2.87 20.91 -2.36
N GLY A 395 -2.91 21.76 -1.33
CA GLY A 395 -1.75 22.50 -0.83
C GLY A 395 -0.82 21.65 0.04
N GLY A 396 -1.37 20.75 0.87
CA GLY A 396 -0.58 19.88 1.74
C GLY A 396 0.36 20.65 2.68
N ASP A 397 -0.12 21.75 3.27
CA ASP A 397 0.74 22.76 3.89
C ASP A 397 1.49 22.25 5.14
N ALA A 398 2.78 21.95 4.98
CA ALA A 398 3.69 21.58 6.06
C ALA A 398 4.05 22.75 7.00
N ASN A 399 3.75 24.00 6.63
CA ASN A 399 4.10 25.17 7.45
C ASN A 399 3.19 25.30 8.68
N TYR A 400 2.00 24.71 8.65
CA TYR A 400 1.05 24.71 9.77
C TYR A 400 0.63 23.28 10.10
N PRO A 401 1.24 22.65 11.12
CA PRO A 401 0.99 21.24 11.48
C PRO A 401 -0.48 20.88 11.73
N SER A 402 -1.34 21.87 11.99
CA SER A 402 -2.76 21.69 12.31
C SER A 402 -3.70 21.66 11.09
N ILE A 403 -3.23 21.99 9.89
CA ILE A 403 -4.04 22.06 8.65
C ILE A 403 -3.36 21.29 7.52
N GLY A 404 -4.12 20.96 6.48
CA GLY A 404 -3.61 20.40 5.23
C GLY A 404 -3.98 18.93 5.02
N ALA A 405 -4.20 18.56 3.76
CA ALA A 405 -4.59 17.21 3.39
C ALA A 405 -3.49 16.19 3.70
N ARG A 406 -3.90 15.01 4.17
CA ARG A 406 -2.99 13.94 4.60
C ARG A 406 -3.38 12.60 4.01
N LYS A 407 -2.36 11.76 3.82
CA LYS A 407 -2.49 10.34 3.49
C LYS A 407 -2.76 9.52 4.76
N SER A 408 -3.02 8.23 4.58
CA SER A 408 -3.39 7.31 5.67
C SER A 408 -2.27 7.12 6.70
N ASP A 409 -1.01 7.22 6.28
CA ASP A 409 0.19 7.19 7.14
C ASP A 409 0.40 8.49 7.95
N GLY A 410 -0.46 9.49 7.75
CA GLY A 410 -0.39 10.79 8.42
C GLY A 410 0.57 11.79 7.76
N SER A 411 1.32 11.37 6.73
CA SER A 411 2.14 12.28 5.93
C SER A 411 1.26 13.19 5.07
N TYR A 412 1.78 14.36 4.73
CA TYR A 412 1.07 15.31 3.87
C TYR A 412 0.90 14.75 2.46
N VAL A 413 -0.22 15.11 1.84
CA VAL A 413 -0.34 15.04 0.39
C VAL A 413 0.73 15.94 -0.23
N THR A 414 1.40 15.45 -1.28
CA THR A 414 2.42 16.21 -2.00
C THR A 414 1.84 17.54 -2.47
N THR A 415 2.51 18.65 -2.14
CA THR A 415 2.08 19.99 -2.57
C THR A 415 1.91 20.06 -4.07
N GLY A 416 0.73 20.50 -4.52
CA GLY A 416 0.41 20.55 -5.94
C GLY A 416 -0.17 19.25 -6.50
N SER A 417 -0.38 18.22 -5.68
CA SER A 417 -1.03 16.98 -6.10
C SER A 417 -2.55 17.15 -6.24
N ALA A 418 -3.10 16.57 -7.30
CA ALA A 418 -4.55 16.50 -7.55
C ALA A 418 -5.11 15.07 -7.41
N VAL A 419 -4.29 14.12 -6.93
CA VAL A 419 -4.58 12.67 -7.06
C VAL A 419 -4.32 11.86 -5.78
N GLU A 420 -3.73 12.46 -4.76
CA GLU A 420 -3.28 11.76 -3.54
C GLU A 420 -4.31 11.75 -2.40
N LEU A 421 -5.47 12.41 -2.56
CA LEU A 421 -6.50 12.38 -1.53
C LEU A 421 -6.97 10.94 -1.29
N PHE A 422 -7.16 10.58 -0.01
CA PHE A 422 -7.51 9.23 0.45
C PHE A 422 -6.48 8.13 0.16
N GLN A 423 -5.26 8.45 -0.24
CA GLN A 423 -4.21 7.45 -0.51
C GLN A 423 -3.49 6.99 0.76
N HIS A 424 -2.78 5.86 0.67
CA HIS A 424 -2.08 5.25 1.82
C HIS A 424 -0.91 6.11 2.33
N GLY A 425 -0.01 6.52 1.44
CA GLY A 425 1.36 6.85 1.83
C GLY A 425 2.18 5.57 2.07
N TYR A 426 3.10 5.63 3.03
CA TYR A 426 3.95 4.50 3.46
C TYR A 426 3.11 3.34 4.02
N LYS A 427 3.56 2.10 3.79
CA LYS A 427 2.84 0.87 4.10
C LYS A 427 3.72 -0.06 4.94
N PRO A 428 3.48 -0.17 6.25
CA PRO A 428 4.42 -0.85 7.15
C PRO A 428 4.45 -2.38 7.00
N PHE A 429 3.51 -2.95 6.23
CA PHE A 429 3.42 -4.40 5.95
C PHE A 429 3.96 -4.79 4.58
N GLY A 430 4.58 -3.85 3.86
CA GLY A 430 5.18 -4.05 2.55
C GLY A 430 4.32 -3.56 1.38
N GLY A 431 4.99 -3.41 0.25
CA GLY A 431 4.49 -2.79 -0.97
C GLY A 431 5.03 -1.38 -1.18
N ASP A 432 5.18 -1.03 -2.45
CA ASP A 432 5.63 0.25 -2.94
C ASP A 432 4.76 1.39 -2.38
N TYR A 433 5.39 2.51 -1.99
CA TYR A 433 4.69 3.66 -1.42
C TYR A 433 3.66 4.27 -2.37
N HIS A 434 3.83 4.13 -3.69
CA HIS A 434 2.88 4.56 -4.72
C HIS A 434 1.66 3.64 -4.89
N ARG A 435 1.68 2.39 -4.36
CA ARG A 435 0.55 1.47 -4.47
C ARG A 435 -0.75 2.15 -3.96
N PRO A 436 -1.83 2.20 -4.76
CA PRO A 436 -3.05 2.92 -4.43
C PRO A 436 -3.76 2.34 -3.21
N GLN A 437 -4.64 3.17 -2.62
CA GLN A 437 -5.61 2.70 -1.63
C GLN A 437 -6.72 1.89 -2.29
N ARG A 438 -7.22 0.88 -1.57
CA ARG A 438 -8.31 0.00 -2.04
C ARG A 438 -9.63 0.75 -2.15
N LEU A 439 -10.37 0.53 -3.24
CA LEU A 439 -11.67 1.15 -3.49
C LEU A 439 -12.71 0.83 -2.40
N GLU A 440 -12.68 -0.40 -1.89
CA GLU A 440 -13.49 -0.82 -0.74
C GLU A 440 -13.34 0.14 0.46
N ARG A 441 -12.11 0.55 0.78
CA ARG A 441 -11.81 1.42 1.91
C ARG A 441 -12.36 2.83 1.70
N LEU A 442 -12.40 3.30 0.46
CA LEU A 442 -13.05 4.56 0.12
C LEU A 442 -14.55 4.50 0.41
N PHE A 443 -15.23 3.42 0.01
CA PHE A 443 -16.67 3.28 0.24
C PHE A 443 -17.02 3.16 1.72
N ASP A 444 -16.25 2.38 2.50
CA ASP A 444 -16.47 2.30 3.95
C ASP A 444 -16.21 3.65 4.63
N HIS A 445 -15.20 4.42 4.18
CA HIS A 445 -14.92 5.75 4.70
C HIS A 445 -16.03 6.74 4.37
N TRP A 446 -16.49 6.79 3.11
CA TRP A 446 -17.62 7.63 2.72
C TRP A 446 -18.91 7.25 3.43
N ARG A 447 -19.12 5.95 3.67
CA ARG A 447 -20.24 5.50 4.50
C ARG A 447 -20.16 6.10 5.90
N MET A 448 -18.98 6.07 6.52
CA MET A 448 -18.78 6.68 7.84
C MET A 448 -19.14 8.17 7.82
N LEU A 449 -18.71 8.93 6.81
CA LEU A 449 -19.05 10.35 6.67
C LEU A 449 -20.57 10.58 6.55
N VAL A 450 -21.27 9.68 5.87
CA VAL A 450 -22.73 9.69 5.79
C VAL A 450 -23.33 9.35 7.15
N ASP A 451 -22.93 8.23 7.77
CA ASP A 451 -23.47 7.72 9.03
C ASP A 451 -23.26 8.70 10.20
N GLU A 452 -22.14 9.43 10.23
CA GLU A 452 -21.83 10.47 11.22
C GLU A 452 -22.52 11.81 10.91
N GLY A 453 -23.18 11.94 9.75
CA GLY A 453 -23.87 13.17 9.35
C GLY A 453 -22.95 14.33 8.97
N ILE A 454 -21.67 14.03 8.70
CA ILE A 454 -20.72 14.99 8.12
C ILE A 454 -21.15 15.31 6.69
N TRP A 455 -21.49 14.29 5.91
CA TRP A 455 -22.12 14.46 4.60
C TRP A 455 -23.64 14.40 4.71
N LEU A 456 -24.28 15.47 4.22
CA LEU A 456 -25.73 15.64 4.25
C LEU A 456 -26.38 15.15 2.95
N LEU A 457 -27.66 14.78 3.02
CA LEU A 457 -28.46 14.49 1.86
C LEU A 457 -28.91 15.79 1.19
N ALA A 458 -28.95 15.79 -0.14
CA ALA A 458 -29.52 16.89 -0.90
C ALA A 458 -31.03 17.06 -0.56
N PRO A 459 -31.56 18.29 -0.53
CA PRO A 459 -32.97 18.54 -0.18
C PRO A 459 -33.97 17.88 -1.13
N ILE A 460 -33.54 17.53 -2.34
CA ILE A 460 -34.39 17.00 -3.41
C ILE A 460 -33.96 15.57 -3.73
N TRP A 461 -34.78 14.59 -3.37
CA TRP A 461 -34.64 13.22 -3.88
C TRP A 461 -35.02 13.19 -5.38
N PRO A 462 -34.31 12.46 -6.26
CA PRO A 462 -33.28 11.44 -6.03
C PRO A 462 -31.83 11.94 -6.19
N GLN A 463 -31.52 13.17 -5.79
CA GLN A 463 -30.18 13.73 -6.02
C GLN A 463 -29.08 12.96 -5.26
N GLY A 464 -29.34 12.46 -4.04
CA GLY A 464 -28.34 11.75 -3.23
C GLY A 464 -27.66 12.67 -2.23
N LEU A 465 -26.33 12.66 -2.16
CA LEU A 465 -25.57 13.54 -1.26
C LEU A 465 -25.50 14.99 -1.77
N GLU A 466 -25.56 15.93 -0.83
CA GLU A 466 -25.40 17.36 -1.07
C GLU A 466 -23.94 17.74 -1.31
N GLY A 467 -23.73 18.88 -1.98
CA GLY A 467 -22.42 19.47 -2.19
C GLY A 467 -21.89 19.26 -3.59
N THR A 468 -20.69 19.78 -3.83
CA THR A 468 -20.00 19.70 -5.13
C THR A 468 -18.62 19.08 -4.94
N ILE A 469 -17.90 18.87 -6.03
CA ILE A 469 -16.50 18.40 -5.96
C ILE A 469 -15.58 19.40 -5.22
N ASP A 470 -16.00 20.66 -5.02
CA ASP A 470 -15.26 21.62 -4.20
C ASP A 470 -15.32 21.30 -2.70
N THR A 471 -16.25 20.44 -2.25
CA THR A 471 -16.33 19.98 -0.84
C THR A 471 -15.02 19.33 -0.40
N PHE A 472 -14.32 18.61 -1.30
CA PHE A 472 -13.03 18.01 -0.99
C PHE A 472 -11.90 19.03 -0.70
N LYS A 473 -12.11 20.35 -0.91
CA LYS A 473 -11.18 21.39 -0.44
C LYS A 473 -11.09 21.47 1.08
N GLU A 474 -12.11 21.00 1.78
CA GLU A 474 -12.12 20.88 3.23
C GLU A 474 -10.97 20.00 3.75
N ALA A 475 -10.47 19.07 2.91
CA ALA A 475 -9.30 18.26 3.21
C ALA A 475 -8.04 19.10 3.50
N ASP A 476 -7.93 20.31 2.92
CA ASP A 476 -6.80 21.23 3.16
C ASP A 476 -7.04 22.20 4.33
N THR A 477 -8.08 21.98 5.13
CA THR A 477 -8.44 22.83 6.27
C THR A 477 -8.21 22.09 7.60
N TRP A 478 -8.77 22.61 8.70
CA TRP A 478 -8.82 21.91 9.98
C TRP A 478 -9.68 20.63 9.95
N GLN A 479 -10.49 20.44 8.91
CA GLN A 479 -11.34 19.25 8.68
C GLN A 479 -10.60 18.10 7.99
N TRP A 480 -9.29 18.20 7.77
CA TRP A 480 -8.50 17.17 7.06
C TRP A 480 -8.69 15.75 7.58
N ARG A 481 -8.99 15.58 8.88
CA ARG A 481 -9.21 14.28 9.52
C ARG A 481 -10.38 13.51 8.91
N ASP A 482 -11.42 14.21 8.45
CA ASP A 482 -12.57 13.62 7.79
C ASP A 482 -12.22 13.12 6.38
N TYR A 483 -11.08 13.57 5.84
CA TYR A 483 -10.62 13.26 4.49
C TYR A 483 -9.36 12.38 4.45
N ALA A 484 -8.97 11.81 5.59
CA ALA A 484 -7.89 10.82 5.70
C ALA A 484 -8.49 9.46 6.09
N ILE A 485 -8.20 8.42 5.29
CA ILE A 485 -8.61 7.05 5.63
C ILE A 485 -7.67 6.52 6.72
N PRO A 486 -8.16 6.09 7.89
CA PRO A 486 -7.30 5.54 8.91
C PRO A 486 -6.57 4.28 8.42
N PRO A 487 -5.30 4.08 8.82
CA PRO A 487 -4.57 2.86 8.48
C PRO A 487 -5.31 1.65 9.04
N THR A 488 -5.36 0.57 8.26
CA THR A 488 -5.93 -0.68 8.74
C THR A 488 -4.88 -1.35 9.62
N CYS A 489 -4.81 -0.96 10.88
CA CYS A 489 -4.29 -1.83 11.92
C CYS A 489 -5.49 -2.28 12.74
N LEU A 490 -5.50 -3.56 13.11
CA LEU A 490 -6.42 -4.12 14.09
C LEU A 490 -6.08 -3.53 15.47
N ASP A 491 -6.26 -2.22 15.61
CA ASP A 491 -5.88 -1.49 16.80
C ASP A 491 -7.14 -0.92 17.48
N PRO A 492 -7.57 -1.51 18.61
CA PRO A 492 -8.65 -0.98 19.43
C PRO A 492 -8.43 0.47 19.88
N GLU A 493 -7.19 0.98 19.86
CA GLU A 493 -6.86 2.34 20.30
C GLU A 493 -7.24 3.45 19.31
N SER A 494 -7.53 3.12 18.05
CA SER A 494 -8.02 4.10 17.06
C SER A 494 -9.33 4.77 17.48
N SER A 495 -10.10 4.13 18.37
CA SER A 495 -11.32 4.67 18.97
C SER A 495 -11.02 5.67 20.11
N ARG A 496 -9.93 5.48 20.87
CA ARG A 496 -9.56 6.33 22.01
C ARG A 496 -8.86 7.62 21.61
N GLN A 497 -8.07 7.61 20.53
CA GLN A 497 -7.43 8.84 20.03
C GLN A 497 -8.46 9.89 19.57
N ARG A 498 -9.67 9.48 19.14
CA ARG A 498 -10.77 10.42 18.83
C ARG A 498 -11.40 11.03 20.08
N GLU A 499 -11.50 10.28 21.19
CA GLU A 499 -12.11 10.77 22.43
C GLU A 499 -11.25 11.82 23.14
N PHE A 500 -9.92 11.68 23.13
CA PHE A 500 -9.01 12.70 23.71
C PHE A 500 -8.99 14.01 22.91
N SER A 501 -9.17 13.94 21.59
CA SER A 501 -9.13 15.13 20.73
C SER A 501 -10.44 15.93 20.78
N ASN A 502 -11.60 15.28 20.97
CA ASN A 502 -12.88 15.96 21.13
C ASN A 502 -13.02 16.70 22.47
N GLN A 503 -12.29 16.29 23.53
CA GLN A 503 -12.26 17.02 24.79
C GLN A 503 -11.44 18.32 24.72
N HIS A 504 -10.42 18.39 23.87
CA HIS A 504 -9.59 19.60 23.72
C HIS A 504 -10.22 20.69 22.85
N SER A 505 -11.17 20.36 21.97
CA SER A 505 -11.91 21.38 21.19
C SER A 505 -13.03 22.09 21.97
N ILE A 506 -13.40 21.61 23.17
CA ILE A 506 -14.50 22.18 23.98
C ILE A 506 -13.99 23.08 25.12
N MET A 507 -12.69 23.08 25.43
CA MET A 507 -12.08 23.95 26.45
C MET A 507 -11.03 24.90 25.87
N THR A 508 -11.46 25.94 25.14
CA THR A 508 -10.68 27.20 25.04
C THR A 508 -11.55 28.34 24.52
N MET A 509 -12.50 28.77 25.34
CA MET A 509 -13.15 30.08 25.20
C MET A 509 -13.17 30.74 26.59
N GLY A 510 -12.18 31.60 26.86
CA GLY A 510 -12.16 32.37 28.10
C GLY A 510 -10.83 33.05 28.42
N GLY A 511 -10.64 34.27 27.92
CA GLY A 511 -10.12 35.37 28.75
C GLY A 511 -8.62 35.73 28.71
N SER A 512 -8.37 36.90 28.10
CA SER A 512 -7.50 38.01 28.57
C SER A 512 -5.96 37.86 28.64
N SER A 513 -5.30 38.62 27.77
CA SER A 513 -3.93 39.18 27.87
C SER A 513 -3.63 39.89 29.21
N PRO A 514 -2.36 40.00 29.67
CA PRO A 514 -1.44 41.01 29.12
C PRO A 514 0.05 40.64 28.96
N SER A 515 0.65 41.33 27.99
CA SER A 515 2.06 41.69 27.73
C SER A 515 3.16 41.29 28.73
N SER A 516 4.24 40.70 28.20
CA SER A 516 5.58 41.33 28.17
C SER A 516 6.61 40.45 27.43
N HIS A 517 7.53 41.11 26.74
CA HIS A 517 8.75 40.61 26.07
C HIS A 517 9.81 41.71 26.25
N PRO A 518 11.11 41.52 25.95
CA PRO A 518 11.88 40.29 25.68
C PRO A 518 13.31 40.31 26.30
N ARG A 519 14.10 39.23 26.12
CA ARG A 519 15.57 39.24 25.87
C ARG A 519 16.00 37.84 25.37
N LYS A 520 16.22 37.69 24.05
CA LYS A 520 17.52 37.61 23.37
C LYS A 520 18.42 36.45 23.82
N PHE A 521 18.53 35.42 22.96
CA PHE A 521 19.82 34.84 22.60
C PHE A 521 19.80 34.47 21.10
N LEU A 522 20.64 35.16 20.34
CA LEU A 522 21.00 34.87 18.95
C LEU A 522 22.21 33.93 18.97
N ARG A 523 22.19 32.86 18.17
CA ARG A 523 23.41 32.44 17.47
C ARG A 523 23.07 31.91 16.08
N THR A 524 23.58 32.68 15.13
CA THR A 524 23.69 32.50 13.69
C THR A 524 24.45 31.22 13.34
N LEU A 525 23.99 30.48 12.33
CA LEU A 525 24.84 29.95 11.26
C LEU A 525 23.99 29.81 9.98
N ARG A 526 24.18 30.79 9.09
CA ARG A 526 23.86 30.70 7.66
C ARG A 526 25.10 30.12 6.98
N SER A 527 24.93 29.06 6.20
CA SER A 527 25.73 28.86 4.99
C SER A 527 24.80 28.41 3.87
N ARG A 528 24.73 29.28 2.87
CA ARG A 528 23.94 29.22 1.65
C ARG A 528 24.87 28.62 0.59
N ALA A 529 24.44 27.56 -0.09
CA ALA A 529 25.01 27.17 -1.38
C ALA A 529 23.89 27.28 -2.41
N GLU A 530 23.90 28.40 -3.14
CA GLU A 530 23.17 28.55 -4.39
C GLU A 530 23.97 27.80 -5.47
N ILE A 531 23.33 26.86 -6.16
CA ILE A 531 23.77 26.42 -7.48
C ILE A 531 22.72 26.90 -8.46
N ILE A 532 23.12 27.89 -9.25
CA ILE A 532 22.45 28.32 -10.47
C ILE A 532 22.84 27.31 -11.56
N THR A 533 21.87 26.67 -12.21
CA THR A 533 22.06 26.09 -13.54
C THR A 533 20.89 26.50 -14.43
N SER A 534 21.21 27.37 -15.38
CA SER A 534 20.40 27.70 -16.55
C SER A 534 20.50 26.58 -17.59
N ASP A 535 19.36 26.30 -18.22
CA ASP A 535 19.13 25.78 -19.57
C ASP A 535 19.91 24.55 -20.10
N GLY A 536 19.12 23.58 -20.57
CA GLY A 536 19.33 23.00 -21.90
C GLY A 536 19.87 21.57 -21.98
N ASP A 537 18.99 20.68 -22.40
CA ASP A 537 19.23 19.49 -23.24
C ASP A 537 19.74 18.16 -22.63
N ASP A 538 18.78 17.23 -22.59
CA ASP A 538 18.78 15.93 -23.28
C ASP A 538 19.88 14.92 -22.92
N TYR A 539 19.53 13.88 -22.17
CA TYR A 539 20.27 12.62 -22.19
C TYR A 539 19.33 11.41 -22.28
N SER A 540 19.43 10.77 -23.44
CA SER A 540 18.87 9.48 -23.80
C SER A 540 19.86 8.35 -23.45
N GLU A 541 19.31 7.22 -23.03
CA GLU A 541 20.03 5.95 -22.84
C GLU A 541 20.63 5.45 -24.17
N ARG A 542 21.94 5.13 -24.19
CA ARG A 542 22.50 4.12 -25.10
C ARG A 542 23.69 3.36 -24.47
N LEU A 543 23.63 2.05 -24.67
CA LEU A 543 24.66 1.03 -24.40
C LEU A 543 25.81 1.05 -25.42
N CYS A 544 26.95 0.48 -24.99
CA CYS A 544 28.10 -0.14 -25.71
C CYS A 544 29.48 0.59 -25.74
N ASP A 545 30.43 -0.08 -25.06
CA ASP A 545 31.82 -0.44 -25.42
C ASP A 545 32.98 0.58 -25.60
N THR A 546 33.93 0.48 -24.66
CA THR A 546 35.43 0.53 -24.70
C THR A 546 36.22 1.62 -25.43
N GLU A 547 37.08 2.38 -24.70
CA GLU A 547 38.57 2.31 -24.72
C GLU A 547 39.25 3.38 -23.81
N PHE A 548 40.45 3.06 -23.32
CA PHE A 548 41.33 3.82 -22.40
C PHE A 548 42.04 5.02 -23.07
N ASP A 549 42.28 6.14 -22.37
CA ASP A 549 43.52 6.44 -21.63
C ASP A 549 43.65 7.92 -21.17
N SER A 550 44.40 8.10 -20.07
CA SER A 550 45.15 9.28 -19.59
C SER A 550 44.49 10.43 -18.78
N GLN A 551 44.66 10.30 -17.46
CA GLN A 551 45.14 11.31 -16.48
C GLN A 551 44.19 12.42 -15.96
N GLY A 552 43.78 12.24 -14.68
CA GLY A 552 43.27 13.30 -13.80
C GLY A 552 42.64 12.73 -12.52
N GLU A 553 43.46 12.49 -11.49
CA GLU A 553 43.06 11.91 -10.19
C GLU A 553 42.04 12.78 -9.43
N VAL A 554 40.93 12.17 -8.99
CA VAL A 554 40.17 12.56 -7.79
C VAL A 554 39.86 11.31 -6.99
N ASN A 555 40.27 11.30 -5.72
CA ASN A 555 40.09 10.20 -4.77
C ASN A 555 38.61 9.90 -4.51
N MET A 556 38.12 8.75 -5.00
CA MET A 556 36.95 8.06 -4.47
C MET A 556 37.40 6.73 -3.85
N ILE A 557 37.08 6.55 -2.57
CA ILE A 557 37.28 5.29 -1.85
C ILE A 557 36.18 4.32 -2.33
N LEU A 558 36.56 3.33 -3.13
CA LEU A 558 35.68 2.27 -3.62
C LEU A 558 36.14 0.91 -3.07
N LEU A 559 35.18 0.21 -2.48
CA LEU A 559 35.24 -1.12 -1.89
C LEU A 559 35.86 -2.14 -2.87
N LYS A 560 36.91 -2.84 -2.42
CA LYS A 560 37.53 -3.94 -3.19
C LYS A 560 36.77 -5.25 -2.98
N SER A 561 36.04 -5.69 -4.00
CA SER A 561 35.64 -7.09 -4.19
C SER A 561 36.86 -7.98 -4.45
N ARG A 562 37.06 -9.02 -3.63
CA ARG A 562 38.01 -10.11 -3.91
C ARG A 562 37.34 -11.18 -4.77
N ARG A 563 37.78 -11.31 -6.03
CA ARG A 563 37.56 -12.52 -6.84
C ARG A 563 38.55 -13.61 -6.41
N TYR A 564 38.04 -14.81 -6.13
CA TYR A 564 38.82 -16.04 -6.01
C TYR A 564 39.30 -16.48 -7.42
N GLN A 565 40.61 -16.63 -7.60
CA GLN A 565 41.19 -17.40 -8.71
C GLN A 565 41.55 -18.80 -8.20
N ALA A 566 41.05 -19.82 -8.88
CA ALA A 566 41.47 -21.20 -8.71
C ALA A 566 42.61 -21.52 -9.71
N THR A 567 43.77 -21.93 -9.19
CA THR A 567 44.84 -22.54 -9.97
C THR A 567 45.37 -23.77 -9.23
N SER A 568 45.23 -24.94 -9.86
CA SER A 568 46.23 -26.01 -9.80
C SER A 568 45.87 -27.17 -10.74
N ARG A 569 46.52 -27.22 -11.90
CA ARG A 569 46.99 -28.47 -12.54
C ARG A 569 48.41 -28.73 -12.03
N PRO A 570 48.89 -30.00 -11.92
CA PRO A 570 49.70 -30.62 -12.99
C PRO A 570 49.64 -32.19 -12.98
N PRO A 571 50.55 -32.94 -13.63
CA PRO A 571 50.84 -33.02 -15.08
C PRO A 571 50.87 -34.47 -15.65
N GLY A 572 50.79 -34.59 -16.97
CA GLY A 572 51.61 -35.47 -17.82
C GLY A 572 51.39 -37.00 -17.82
N LEU A 573 50.70 -37.51 -18.85
CA LEU A 573 51.28 -38.25 -20.00
C LEU A 573 50.20 -38.44 -21.07
#